data_AF-A0A7C4Y8P8-F1
#
_entry.id   AF-A0A7C4Y8P8-F1
#
_cell.length_a   1.000
_cell.length_b   1.000
_cell.length_c   1.000
_cell.angle_alpha   90.00
_cell.angle_beta   90.00
_cell.angle_gamma   90.00
#
_symmetry.space_group_name_H-M   'P 1'
#
loop_
_entity.id
_entity.type
_entity.pdbx_description
1 polymer ?
#
loop_
_entity_poly.entity_id
_entity_poly.type
_entity_poly.pdbx_seq_one_letter_code
_entity_poly.pdbx_strand_id
1 'polypeptide(L)' 'MDPHTLQLLEFDKVRELLAGYAACSLGKELARRLEASHDIAQIRAEIALVTEMVEAIGLRQAPPFG' A
#
# COMPACT_ATOMS: atom_id res chain seq x y z
N MET A 1 -14.27 6.04 4.98
CA MET A 1 -15.23 5.63 3.94
C MET A 1 -16.33 4.76 4.55
N ASP A 2 -17.51 4.72 3.91
CA ASP A 2 -18.61 3.85 4.30
C ASP A 2 -18.24 2.35 4.12
N PRO A 3 -18.38 1.48 5.14
CA PRO A 3 -17.99 0.07 5.06
C PRO A 3 -18.72 -0.73 3.97
N HIS A 4 -19.99 -0.45 3.71
CA HIS A 4 -20.77 -1.15 2.68
C HIS A 4 -20.23 -0.84 1.28
N THR A 5 -19.87 0.42 1.05
CA THR A 5 -19.21 0.86 -0.19
C THR A 5 -17.87 0.14 -0.37
N LEU A 6 -17.04 0.03 0.67
CA LEU A 6 -15.75 -0.67 0.59
C LEU A 6 -15.92 -2.17 0.31
N GLN A 7 -16.96 -2.79 0.84
CA GLN A 7 -17.31 -4.17 0.56
C GLN A 7 -17.73 -4.36 -0.91
N LEU A 8 -18.57 -3.47 -1.44
CA LEU A 8 -19.01 -3.52 -2.84
C LEU A 8 -17.84 -3.34 -3.82
N LEU A 9 -16.86 -2.52 -3.44
CA LEU A 9 -15.61 -2.31 -4.20
C LEU A 9 -14.57 -3.42 -3.97
N GLU A 10 -14.86 -4.40 -3.13
CA GLU A 10 -13.96 -5.51 -2.80
C GLU A 10 -12.58 -5.04 -2.30
N PHE A 11 -12.56 -3.98 -1.48
CA PHE A 11 -11.33 -3.36 -1.00
C PHE A 11 -10.45 -4.32 -0.18
N ASP A 12 -11.05 -5.28 0.51
CA ASP A 12 -10.35 -6.38 1.18
C ASP A 12 -9.53 -7.23 0.20
N LYS A 13 -10.05 -7.54 -0.99
CA LYS A 13 -9.30 -8.30 -2.00
C LYS A 13 -8.11 -7.52 -2.54
N VAL A 14 -8.26 -6.21 -2.72
CA VAL A 14 -7.14 -5.33 -3.10
C VAL A 14 -6.03 -5.37 -2.04
N ARG A 15 -6.40 -5.32 -0.75
CA ARG A 15 -5.43 -5.42 0.36
C ARG A 15 -4.74 -6.77 0.41
N GLU A 16 -5.45 -7.87 0.19
CA GLU A 16 -4.83 -9.20 0.12
C GLU A 16 -3.91 -9.35 -1.09
N LEU A 17 -4.30 -8.80 -2.24
CA LEU A 17 -3.44 -8.77 -3.42
C LEU A 17 -2.14 -8.01 -3.13
N LEU A 18 -2.23 -6.82 -2.53
CA LEU A 18 -1.06 -6.04 -2.11
C LEU A 18 -0.18 -6.81 -1.11
N ALA A 19 -0.79 -7.46 -0.12
CA ALA A 19 -0.05 -8.29 0.83
C ALA A 19 0.70 -9.44 0.12
N GLY A 20 0.14 -9.98 -0.98
CA GLY A 20 0.83 -10.95 -1.83
C GLY A 20 2.18 -10.49 -2.39
N TYR A 21 2.35 -9.17 -2.60
CA TYR A 21 3.58 -8.57 -3.12
C TYR A 21 4.59 -8.17 -2.02
N ALA A 22 4.20 -8.17 -0.75
CA ALA A 22 5.10 -7.77 0.32
C ALA A 22 6.20 -8.82 0.60
N ALA A 23 7.45 -8.37 0.69
CA ALA A 23 8.62 -9.22 0.86
C ALA A 23 8.70 -9.93 2.23
N CYS A 24 8.06 -9.38 3.27
CA CYS A 24 8.14 -9.91 4.64
C CYS A 24 6.76 -9.96 5.32
N SER A 25 6.65 -10.76 6.39
CA SER A 25 5.40 -10.91 7.16
C SER A 25 4.89 -9.59 7.72
N LEU A 26 5.79 -8.72 8.20
CA LEU A 26 5.44 -7.39 8.68
C LEU A 26 4.78 -6.54 7.58
N GLY A 27 5.36 -6.53 6.36
CA GLY A 27 4.77 -5.82 5.22
C GLY A 27 3.40 -6.36 4.83
N LYS A 28 3.21 -7.68 4.93
CA LYS A 28 1.89 -8.32 4.70
C LYS A 28 0.84 -7.84 5.70
N GLU A 29 1.20 -7.75 6.98
CA GLU A 29 0.29 -7.25 8.01
C GLU A 29 -0.04 -5.77 7.81
N LEU A 30 0.95 -4.94 7.46
CA LEU A 30 0.73 -3.52 7.17
C LEU A 30 -0.20 -3.33 5.98
N ALA A 31 -0.01 -4.08 4.89
CA ALA A 31 -0.89 -4.03 3.71
C ALA A 31 -2.35 -4.37 4.06
N ARG A 32 -2.58 -5.38 4.91
CA ARG A 32 -3.94 -5.75 5.35
C ARG A 32 -4.61 -4.71 6.24
N ARG A 33 -3.83 -3.94 6.99
CA ARG A 33 -4.33 -2.89 7.89
C ARG A 33 -4.57 -1.55 7.19
N LEU A 34 -4.27 -1.42 5.90
CA LEU A 34 -4.57 -0.20 5.16
C LEU A 34 -6.07 0.12 5.20
N GLU A 35 -6.36 1.41 5.35
CA GLU A 35 -7.71 1.94 5.34
C GLU A 35 -7.86 2.95 4.19
N ALA A 36 -9.05 3.01 3.60
CA ALA A 36 -9.34 4.00 2.58
C ALA A 36 -9.45 5.40 3.21
N SER A 37 -8.64 6.34 2.74
CA SER A 37 -8.61 7.74 3.21
C SER A 37 -9.45 8.66 2.31
N HIS A 38 -9.94 9.75 2.91
CA HIS A 38 -10.50 10.90 2.18
C HIS A 38 -9.61 12.15 2.30
N ASP A 39 -8.52 12.06 3.06
CA ASP A 39 -7.57 13.15 3.20
C ASP A 39 -6.64 13.19 2.00
N ILE A 40 -6.85 14.17 1.12
CA ILE A 40 -6.06 14.35 -0.10
C ILE A 40 -4.59 14.58 0.21
N ALA A 41 -4.25 15.27 1.30
CA ALA A 41 -2.86 15.53 1.65
C ALA A 41 -2.15 14.24 2.03
N GLN A 42 -2.79 13.40 2.86
CA GLN A 42 -2.28 12.08 3.22
C GLN A 42 -2.12 11.19 1.98
N ILE A 43 -3.13 11.12 1.12
CA ILE A 43 -3.09 10.29 -0.10
C ILE A 43 -1.92 10.72 -1.00
N ARG A 44 -1.70 12.02 -1.17
CA ARG A 44 -0.59 12.53 -1.98
C ARG A 44 0.78 12.20 -1.37
N ALA A 45 0.90 12.29 -0.05
CA ALA A 45 2.13 11.94 0.65
C ALA A 45 2.48 10.45 0.50
N GLU A 46 1.50 9.55 0.66
CA GLU A 46 1.70 8.11 0.47
C GLU A 46 2.08 7.76 -0.98
N ILE A 47 1.41 8.37 -1.96
CA ILE A 47 1.74 8.19 -3.38
C ILE A 47 3.16 8.68 -3.68
N ALA A 48 3.57 9.82 -3.12
CA ALA A 48 4.93 10.35 -3.30
C ALA A 48 5.97 9.40 -2.72
N LEU A 49 5.75 8.90 -1.49
CA LEU A 49 6.65 7.95 -0.84
C LEU A 49 6.82 6.65 -1.66
N VAL A 50 5.72 6.10 -2.19
CA VAL A 50 5.77 4.90 -3.04
C VAL A 50 6.50 5.20 -4.35
N THR A 51 6.26 6.37 -4.95
CA THR A 51 6.92 6.79 -6.19
C THR A 51 8.43 6.90 -6.01
N GLU A 52 8.88 7.53 -4.92
CA GLU A 52 10.30 7.62 -4.57
C GLU A 52 10.95 6.22 -4.44
N MET A 53 10.26 5.26 -3.80
CA MET A 53 10.77 3.89 -3.69
C MET A 53 10.84 3.17 -5.04
N VAL A 54 9.85 3.37 -5.92
CA VAL A 54 9.87 2.80 -7.29
C VAL A 54 11.06 3.36 -8.07
N GLU A 55 11.33 4.67 -7.97
CA GLU A 55 12.49 5.30 -8.58
C GLU A 55 13.81 4.77 -8.01
N ALA A 56 13.92 4.66 -6.68
CA ALA A 56 15.10 4.10 -6.00
C ALA A 56 15.41 2.66 -6.46
N ILE A 57 14.39 1.79 -6.54
CA ILE A 57 14.54 0.43 -7.06
C ILE A 57 15.03 0.47 -8.52
N GLY A 58 14.48 1.36 -9.35
CA GLY A 58 14.94 1.58 -10.73
C GLY A 58 16.41 1.99 -10.83
N LEU A 59 16.90 2.74 -9.83
CA LEU A 59 18.30 3.13 -9.66
C LEU A 59 19.17 2.06 -8.96
N ARG A 60 18.64 0.84 -8.76
CA ARG A 60 19.28 -0.28 -8.04
C ARG A 60 19.59 0.00 -6.56
N GLN A 61 18.85 0.91 -5.94
CA GLN A 61 18.89 1.17 -4.51
C GLN A 61 17.77 0.36 -3.84
N ALA A 62 18.02 -0.93 -3.62
CA ALA A 62 17.05 -1.79 -2.95
C ALA A 62 17.01 -1.49 -1.44
N PRO A 63 15.83 -1.56 -0.79
CA PRO A 63 15.74 -1.46 0.66
C PRO A 63 16.52 -2.60 1.33
N PRO A 64 16.98 -2.43 2.57
CA PRO A 64 17.77 -3.45 3.28
C PRO A 64 17.01 -4.75 3.56
N PHE A 65 15.70 -4.77 3.31
CA PHE A 65 14.78 -5.87 3.59
C PHE A 65 14.04 -6.34 2.33
N GLY A 66 14.79 -6.70 1.28
CA GLY A 66 14.28 -7.43 0.10
C GLY A 66 14.07 -6.57 -1.14
#